data_AF-A0A7J6TE64-F1
#
_entry.id   AF-A0A7J6TE64-F1
#
_cell.length_a   1.000
_cell.length_b   1.000
_cell.length_c   1.000
_cell.angle_alpha   90.00
_cell.angle_beta   90.00
_cell.angle_gamma   90.00
#
_symmetry.space_group_name_H-M   'P 1'
#
loop_
_entity.id
_entity.type
_entity.pdbx_description
1 polymer ?
#
loop_
_entity_poly.entity_id
_entity_poly.type
_entity_poly.pdbx_seq_one_letter_code
_entity_poly.pdbx_strand_id
1 'polypeptide(L)'
;MLSMLPYITDNIHSMTGSDIVTFLDAFATIRLTVEPQPLVEAAAGRIEEFTPLQLVSVCSSLARLNVHSLTIISRSAERICEMLPEHRRDVFSHGHDVAVTIYSFAKLRAMLNPSLWPTLMSLFHHTLDGMVAAHLT
;
A
#
# COMPACT_ATOMS: atom_id res chain seq x y z
N MET A 1 11.57 -7.20 -19.05
CA MET A 1 11.40 -6.60 -17.70
C MET A 1 12.60 -6.81 -16.79
N LEU A 2 13.16 -8.02 -16.63
CA LEU A 2 14.42 -8.19 -15.89
C LEU A 2 15.57 -7.32 -16.46
N SER A 3 15.57 -7.11 -17.79
CA SER A 3 16.48 -6.20 -18.49
C SER A 3 16.26 -4.70 -18.19
N MET A 4 15.14 -4.32 -17.58
CA MET A 4 14.82 -2.92 -17.26
C MET A 4 15.21 -2.54 -15.82
N LEU A 5 15.42 -3.51 -14.93
CA LEU A 5 15.80 -3.25 -13.55
C LEU A 5 17.07 -2.40 -13.42
N PRO A 6 18.16 -2.66 -14.18
CA PRO A 6 19.35 -1.81 -14.12
C PRO A 6 19.04 -0.36 -14.51
N TYR A 7 18.33 -0.17 -15.64
CA TYR A 7 17.94 1.16 -16.11
C TYR A 7 17.06 1.91 -15.10
N ILE A 8 16.10 1.23 -14.48
CA ILE A 8 15.23 1.80 -13.45
C ILE A 8 16.05 2.19 -12.21
N THR A 9 17.00 1.36 -11.82
CA THR A 9 17.87 1.59 -10.67
C THR A 9 18.78 2.80 -10.90
N ASP A 10 19.38 2.90 -12.10
CA ASP A 10 20.26 4.00 -12.48
C ASP A 10 19.55 5.35 -12.55
N ASN A 11 18.23 5.35 -12.75
CA ASN A 11 17.41 6.55 -12.89
C ASN A 11 16.48 6.80 -11.68
N ILE A 12 16.62 6.04 -10.59
CA ILE A 12 15.68 6.12 -9.47
C ILE A 12 15.63 7.50 -8.81
N HIS A 13 16.74 8.25 -8.84
CA HIS A 13 16.86 9.58 -8.26
C HIS A 13 16.09 10.66 -9.04
N SER A 14 15.78 10.42 -10.32
CA SER A 14 15.00 11.35 -11.15
C SER A 14 13.50 11.04 -11.14
N MET A 15 13.09 9.91 -10.55
CA MET A 15 11.70 9.49 -10.46
C MET A 15 10.92 10.30 -9.43
N THR A 16 9.64 10.51 -9.68
CA THR A 16 8.69 11.02 -8.67
C THR A 16 8.22 9.90 -7.74
N GLY A 17 7.55 10.25 -6.63
CA GLY A 17 6.95 9.27 -5.75
C GLY A 17 5.93 8.38 -6.47
N SER A 18 5.11 8.98 -7.34
CA SER A 18 4.14 8.26 -8.17
C SER A 18 4.79 7.27 -9.13
N ASP A 19 5.94 7.62 -9.72
CA ASP A 19 6.68 6.71 -10.60
C ASP A 19 7.16 5.47 -9.83
N ILE A 20 7.71 5.67 -8.62
CA ILE A 20 8.17 4.57 -7.76
C ILE A 20 7.01 3.61 -7.43
N VAL A 21 5.86 4.15 -7.02
CA VAL A 21 4.65 3.35 -6.72
C VAL A 21 4.20 2.57 -7.95
N THR A 22 4.20 3.21 -9.11
CA THR A 22 3.79 2.59 -10.39
C THR A 22 4.73 1.45 -10.78
N PHE A 23 6.04 1.62 -10.62
CA PHE A 23 6.99 0.54 -10.89
C PHE A 23 6.86 -0.63 -9.92
N LEU A 24 6.66 -0.36 -8.62
CA LEU A 24 6.41 -1.41 -7.63
C LEU A 24 5.16 -2.22 -7.98
N ASP A 25 4.07 -1.56 -8.38
CA ASP A 25 2.84 -2.24 -8.80
C ASP A 25 3.03 -3.05 -10.09
N ALA A 26 3.72 -2.49 -11.08
CA ALA A 26 4.04 -3.21 -12.32
C ALA A 26 4.87 -4.47 -12.05
N PHE A 27 5.86 -4.38 -11.16
CA PHE A 27 6.71 -5.51 -10.78
C PHE A 27 5.94 -6.57 -9.98
N ALA A 28 5.05 -6.14 -9.09
CA ALA A 28 4.16 -7.03 -8.37
C ALA A 28 3.18 -7.77 -9.31
N THR A 29 2.67 -7.05 -10.32
CA THR A 29 1.72 -7.59 -11.31
C THR A 29 2.35 -8.71 -12.14
N ILE A 30 3.59 -8.52 -12.60
CA ILE A 30 4.30 -9.57 -13.35
C ILE A 30 4.94 -10.64 -12.46
N ARG A 31 4.77 -10.54 -11.13
CA ARG A 31 5.41 -11.42 -10.13
C ARG A 31 6.92 -11.53 -10.34
N LEU A 32 7.57 -10.37 -10.40
CA LEU A 32 9.02 -10.30 -10.54
C LEU A 32 9.70 -11.22 -9.51
N THR A 33 10.56 -12.12 -9.98
CA THR A 33 11.20 -13.14 -9.14
C THR A 33 12.37 -12.59 -8.32
N VAL A 34 12.88 -11.42 -8.71
CA VAL A 34 13.97 -10.71 -8.03
C VAL A 34 13.37 -9.54 -7.28
N GLU A 35 13.69 -9.43 -6.00
CA GLU A 35 13.26 -8.31 -5.17
C GLU A 35 13.81 -6.98 -5.71
N PRO A 36 12.95 -5.98 -6.00
CA PRO A 36 13.39 -4.69 -6.51
C PRO A 36 13.88 -3.78 -5.37
N GLN A 37 14.87 -4.23 -4.61
CA GLN A 37 15.37 -3.60 -3.39
C GLN A 37 15.60 -2.07 -3.51
N PRO A 38 16.19 -1.53 -4.60
CA PRO A 38 16.38 -0.08 -4.74
C PRO A 38 15.07 0.71 -4.74
N LEU A 39 14.01 0.18 -5.36
CA LEU A 39 12.68 0.81 -5.36
C LEU A 39 12.03 0.76 -3.98
N VAL A 40 12.23 -0.33 -3.24
CA VAL A 40 11.72 -0.47 -1.86
C VAL A 40 12.39 0.56 -0.95
N GLU A 41 13.70 0.73 -1.07
CA GLU A 41 14.47 1.72 -0.31
C GLU A 41 14.08 3.16 -0.68
N ALA A 42 13.94 3.45 -1.97
CA ALA A 42 13.50 4.77 -2.43
C ALA A 42 12.07 5.08 -1.95
N ALA A 43 11.16 4.10 -1.98
CA ALA A 43 9.82 4.26 -1.44
C ALA A 43 9.85 4.50 0.08
N ALA A 44 10.70 3.79 0.82
CA ALA A 44 10.84 3.97 2.26
C ALA A 44 11.39 5.37 2.63
N GLY A 45 12.32 5.89 1.84
CA GLY A 45 12.89 7.23 2.01
C GLY A 45 11.91 8.37 1.74
N ARG A 46 10.84 8.11 0.98
CA ARG A 46 9.89 9.12 0.49
C ARG A 46 8.47 8.91 0.99
N ILE A 47 8.30 8.08 2.00
CA ILE A 47 6.97 7.65 2.46
C ILE A 47 6.07 8.80 2.93
N GLU A 48 6.66 9.91 3.38
CA GLU A 48 5.93 11.13 3.76
C GLU A 48 5.34 11.90 2.57
N GLU A 49 5.82 11.63 1.35
CA GLU A 49 5.30 12.23 0.11
C GLU A 49 4.06 11.49 -0.40
N PHE A 50 3.76 10.31 0.15
CA PHE A 50 2.72 9.44 -0.39
C PHE A 50 1.34 9.76 0.18
N THR A 51 0.35 9.77 -0.71
CA THR A 51 -1.05 9.74 -0.32
C THR A 51 -1.40 8.40 0.34
N PRO A 52 -2.50 8.30 1.10
CA PRO A 52 -2.85 7.04 1.75
C PRO A 52 -3.13 5.91 0.74
N LEU A 53 -3.70 6.25 -0.43
CA LEU A 53 -3.90 5.28 -1.52
C LEU A 53 -2.57 4.77 -2.07
N GLN A 54 -1.58 5.64 -2.23
CA GLN A 54 -0.24 5.23 -2.64
C GLN A 54 0.43 4.33 -1.59
N LEU A 55 0.26 4.62 -0.30
CA LEU A 55 0.75 3.76 0.79
C LEU A 55 0.12 2.36 0.74
N VAL A 56 -1.19 2.28 0.53
CA VAL A 56 -1.89 1.01 0.32
C VAL A 56 -1.34 0.27 -0.91
N SER A 57 -1.13 0.96 -2.03
CA SER A 57 -0.56 0.38 -3.24
C SER A 57 0.86 -0.14 -3.04
N VAL A 58 1.70 0.57 -2.28
CA VAL A 58 3.03 0.11 -1.88
C VAL A 58 2.91 -1.18 -1.08
N CYS A 59 2.13 -1.19 0.01
CA CYS A 59 1.93 -2.38 0.83
C CYS A 59 1.37 -3.57 0.03
N SER A 60 0.41 -3.34 -0.85
CA SER A 60 -0.16 -4.38 -1.73
C SER A 60 0.88 -4.94 -2.70
N SER A 61 1.74 -4.08 -3.25
CA SER A 61 2.83 -4.49 -4.14
C SER A 61 3.86 -5.33 -3.40
N LEU A 62 4.30 -4.90 -2.22
CA LEU A 62 5.21 -5.66 -1.36
C LEU A 62 4.61 -7.01 -0.94
N ALA A 63 3.32 -7.02 -0.59
CA ALA A 63 2.60 -8.24 -0.24
C ALA A 63 2.58 -9.23 -1.42
N ARG A 64 2.30 -8.77 -2.64
CA ARG A 64 2.32 -9.60 -3.85
C ARG A 64 3.71 -10.10 -4.21
N LEU A 65 4.74 -9.28 -4.01
CA LEU A 65 6.16 -9.65 -4.19
C LEU A 65 6.73 -10.50 -3.04
N ASN A 66 5.98 -10.65 -1.94
CA ASN A 66 6.43 -11.32 -0.71
C ASN A 66 7.68 -10.68 -0.07
N VAL A 67 7.75 -9.35 -0.13
CA VAL A 67 8.82 -8.53 0.45
C VAL A 67 8.44 -8.07 1.84
N HIS A 68 9.26 -8.39 2.85
CA HIS A 68 8.99 -8.12 4.28
C HIS A 68 9.88 -7.02 4.85
N SER A 69 9.91 -5.87 4.19
CA SER A 69 10.66 -4.70 4.69
C SER A 69 9.93 -4.03 5.86
N LEU A 70 10.29 -4.40 7.09
CA LEU A 70 9.61 -3.91 8.31
C LEU A 70 9.54 -2.39 8.39
N THR A 71 10.59 -1.68 7.96
CA THR A 71 10.66 -0.22 8.03
C THR A 71 9.54 0.45 7.23
N ILE A 72 9.38 0.08 5.95
CA ILE A 72 8.35 0.69 5.09
C ILE A 72 6.96 0.21 5.48
N ILE A 73 6.81 -1.04 5.91
CA ILE A 73 5.53 -1.61 6.30
C ILE A 73 4.99 -0.91 7.56
N SER A 74 5.80 -0.80 8.61
CA SER A 74 5.39 -0.16 9.87
C SER A 74 5.08 1.31 9.66
N ARG A 75 5.94 2.05 8.94
CA ARG A 75 5.70 3.47 8.65
C ARG A 75 4.48 3.68 7.77
N SER A 76 4.22 2.81 6.79
CA SER A 76 2.99 2.89 5.98
C SER A 76 1.75 2.71 6.86
N ALA A 77 1.78 1.74 7.79
CA ALA A 77 0.67 1.50 8.70
C ALA A 77 0.41 2.68 9.63
N GLU A 78 1.47 3.27 10.20
CA GLU A 78 1.38 4.48 11.03
C GLU A 78 0.75 5.62 10.23
N ARG A 79 1.28 5.88 9.04
CA ARG A 79 0.85 7.03 8.24
C ARG A 79 -0.56 6.89 7.69
N ILE A 80 -0.96 5.68 7.29
CA ILE A 80 -2.35 5.38 6.95
C ILE A 80 -3.26 5.66 8.15
N CYS A 81 -2.92 5.20 9.37
CA CYS A 81 -3.73 5.47 10.56
C CYS A 81 -3.86 6.97 10.87
N GLU A 82 -2.79 7.75 10.68
CA GLU A 82 -2.79 9.19 10.93
C GLU A 82 -3.65 9.96 9.92
N MET A 83 -3.58 9.61 8.64
CA MET A 83 -4.26 10.34 7.56
C MET A 83 -5.72 9.91 7.36
N LEU A 84 -6.07 8.70 7.82
CA LEU A 84 -7.37 8.07 7.62
C LEU A 84 -8.58 8.84 8.13
N PRO A 85 -8.55 9.49 9.31
CA PRO A 85 -9.69 10.27 9.81
C PRO A 85 -10.14 11.36 8.82
N GLU A 86 -9.20 11.97 8.12
CA GLU A 86 -9.45 13.06 7.17
C GLU A 86 -9.73 12.54 5.74
N HIS A 87 -9.09 11.45 5.33
CA HIS A 87 -9.11 10.95 3.95
C HIS A 87 -9.97 9.69 3.78
N ARG A 88 -10.81 9.37 4.77
CA ARG A 88 -11.57 8.11 4.83
C ARG A 88 -12.31 7.78 3.54
N ARG A 89 -13.03 8.77 2.98
CA ARG A 89 -13.88 8.59 1.81
C ARG A 89 -13.10 8.54 0.50
N ASP A 90 -11.94 9.20 0.45
CA ASP A 90 -11.13 9.29 -0.77
C ASP A 90 -10.30 8.02 -0.98
N VAL A 91 -9.93 7.36 0.11
CA VAL A 91 -9.03 6.18 0.09
C VAL A 91 -9.82 4.88 0.10
N PHE A 92 -10.98 4.88 0.77
CA PHE A 92 -11.80 3.69 0.99
C PHE A 92 -13.23 3.92 0.51
N SER A 93 -13.38 4.43 -0.70
CA SER A 93 -14.68 4.66 -1.33
C SER A 93 -15.39 3.35 -1.68
N HIS A 94 -14.64 2.27 -1.91
CA HIS A 94 -15.18 0.97 -2.27
C HIS A 94 -14.76 -0.11 -1.27
N GLY A 95 -15.63 -1.10 -1.04
CA GLY A 95 -15.32 -2.26 -0.20
C GLY A 95 -14.11 -3.05 -0.69
N HIS A 96 -13.82 -2.98 -2.00
CA HIS A 96 -12.63 -3.55 -2.60
C HIS A 96 -11.33 -2.99 -2.01
N ASP A 97 -11.23 -1.67 -1.85
CA ASP A 97 -10.01 -0.99 -1.38
C ASP A 97 -9.68 -1.38 0.06
N VAL A 98 -10.72 -1.48 0.90
CA VAL A 98 -10.61 -1.94 2.29
C VAL A 98 -10.14 -3.39 2.33
N ALA A 99 -10.73 -4.26 1.50
CA ALA A 99 -10.37 -5.68 1.45
C ALA A 99 -8.93 -5.91 0.99
N VAL A 100 -8.48 -5.18 -0.04
CA VAL A 100 -7.09 -5.24 -0.54
C VAL A 100 -6.12 -4.77 0.54
N THR A 101 -6.46 -3.71 1.27
CA THR A 101 -5.62 -3.19 2.36
C THR A 101 -5.48 -4.21 3.48
N ILE A 102 -6.59 -4.79 3.95
CA ILE A 102 -6.60 -5.84 4.97
C ILE A 102 -5.77 -7.04 4.53
N TYR A 103 -5.98 -7.54 3.31
CA TYR A 103 -5.22 -8.65 2.75
C TYR A 103 -3.71 -8.35 2.74
N SER A 104 -3.33 -7.17 2.28
CA SER A 104 -1.93 -6.78 2.13
C SER A 104 -1.21 -6.78 3.48
N PHE A 105 -1.77 -6.12 4.49
CA PHE A 105 -1.19 -6.07 5.83
C PHE A 105 -1.21 -7.43 6.54
N ALA A 106 -2.23 -8.27 6.30
CA ALA A 106 -2.28 -9.63 6.83
C ALA A 106 -1.17 -10.49 6.22
N LYS A 107 -0.97 -10.43 4.90
CA LYS A 107 0.09 -11.18 4.20
C LYS A 107 1.49 -10.75 4.62
N LEU A 108 1.67 -9.44 4.84
CA LEU A 108 2.92 -8.86 5.34
C LEU A 108 3.15 -9.10 6.84
N ARG A 109 2.22 -9.77 7.53
CA ARG A 109 2.27 -10.01 8.98
C ARG A 109 2.51 -8.73 9.78
N ALA A 110 1.92 -7.63 9.33
CA ALA A 110 2.07 -6.30 9.92
C ALA A 110 1.25 -6.15 11.22
N MET A 111 1.40 -7.11 12.13
CA MET A 111 0.72 -7.15 13.44
C MET A 111 1.29 -6.13 14.44
N LEU A 112 2.34 -5.40 14.05
CA LEU A 112 3.13 -4.56 14.96
C LEU A 112 2.48 -3.21 15.24
N ASN A 113 1.57 -2.74 14.39
CA ASN A 113 0.84 -1.50 14.65
C ASN A 113 -0.49 -1.82 15.37
N PRO A 114 -0.63 -1.50 16.66
CA PRO A 114 -1.82 -1.86 17.45
C PRO A 114 -3.07 -1.09 17.00
N SER A 115 -2.90 0.07 16.35
CA SER A 115 -4.00 0.92 15.87
C SER A 115 -4.49 0.51 14.48
N LEU A 116 -3.67 -0.17 13.69
CA LEU A 116 -3.99 -0.52 12.31
C LEU A 116 -5.23 -1.42 12.22
N TRP A 117 -5.27 -2.54 12.94
CA TRP A 117 -6.38 -3.48 12.84
C TRP A 117 -7.72 -2.92 13.30
N PRO A 118 -7.83 -2.25 14.46
CA PRO A 118 -9.05 -1.56 14.85
C PRO A 118 -9.53 -0.57 13.79
N THR A 119 -8.58 0.17 13.20
CA THR A 119 -8.88 1.16 12.15
C THR A 119 -9.42 0.48 10.89
N LEU A 120 -8.76 -0.56 10.38
CA LEU A 120 -9.20 -1.30 9.19
C LEU A 120 -10.55 -1.99 9.39
N MET A 121 -10.80 -2.58 10.58
CA MET A 121 -12.09 -3.20 10.89
C MET A 121 -13.22 -2.17 10.95
N SER A 122 -12.96 -1.00 11.54
CA SER A 122 -13.93 0.11 11.51
C SER A 122 -14.28 0.52 10.08
N LEU A 123 -13.29 0.69 9.20
CA LEU A 123 -13.53 0.98 7.78
C LEU A 123 -14.39 -0.08 7.09
N PHE A 124 -14.10 -1.35 7.35
CA PHE A 124 -14.82 -2.46 6.76
C PHE A 124 -16.30 -2.47 7.17
N HIS A 125 -16.59 -2.31 8.47
CA HIS A 125 -17.97 -2.23 8.96
C HIS A 125 -18.75 -1.07 8.33
N HIS A 126 -18.16 0.13 8.31
CA HIS A 126 -18.80 1.28 7.70
C HIS A 126 -19.08 1.10 6.20
N THR A 127 -18.21 0.39 5.48
CA THR A 127 -18.40 0.12 4.06
C THR A 127 -19.54 -0.88 3.83
N LEU A 128 -19.60 -1.94 4.65
CA LEU A 128 -20.71 -2.89 4.62
C LEU A 128 -22.05 -2.23 4.93
N ASP A 129 -22.12 -1.40 5.98
CA ASP A 129 -23.34 -0.70 6.35
C ASP A 129 -23.85 0.21 5.22
N GLY A 130 -22.92 0.92 4.55
CA GLY A 130 -23.24 1.73 3.38
C GLY A 130 -23.78 0.91 2.19
N MET A 131 -23.19 -0.26 1.93
CA MET A 131 -23.67 -1.16 0.87
C MET A 131 -25.06 -1.73 1.17
N VAL A 132 -25.33 -2.11 2.43
CA VAL A 132 -26.64 -2.60 2.87
C VAL A 132 -27.69 -1.51 2.76
N ALA A 133 -27.38 -0.30 3.21
CA ALA A 133 -28.29 0.84 3.09
C ALA A 133 -28.66 1.15 1.63
N ALA A 134 -27.70 1.09 0.71
CA ALA A 134 -27.92 1.35 -0.72
C ALA A 134 -28.76 0.28 -1.44
N HIS A 135 -28.85 -0.94 -0.91
CA HIS A 135 -29.68 -2.01 -1.47
C HIS A 135 -31.12 -2.01 -0.95
N LEU A 136 -31.40 -1.26 0.12
CA LEU A 136 -32.73 -1.16 0.75
C LEU A 136 -33.51 0.10 0.33
N THR A 137 -32.91 0.95 -0.50
CA THR A 137 -33.50 2.18 -1.08
C THR A 137 -33.69 2.03 -2.58
#